data_AF-A0AAV6VHJ1-F1
#
_entry.id   AF-A0AAV6VHJ1-F1
#
_cell.length_a   1.000
_cell.length_b   1.000
_cell.length_c   1.000
_cell.angle_alpha   90.00
_cell.angle_beta   90.00
_cell.angle_gamma   90.00
#
_symmetry.space_group_name_H-M   'P 1'
#
loop_
_entity.id
_entity.type
_entity.pdbx_description
1 polymer ?
#
loop_
_entity_poly.entity_id
_entity_poly.type
_entity_poly.pdbx_seq_one_letter_code
_entity_poly.pdbx_strand_id
1 'polypeptide(L)' 'MRKTTKCHNAVKDILFPSDITTSSILYGTNNESRVKDEYSRLVGKPVTDCGLFVYQELPFLEQVRMGFVRIKS' A
#
# COMPACT_ATOMS: atom_id res chain seq x y z
N MET A 1 16.34 29.48 -3.48
CA MET A 1 16.18 28.03 -3.77
C MET A 1 17.57 27.41 -3.91
N ARG A 2 18.03 26.58 -2.96
CA ARG A 2 19.37 25.95 -3.02
C ARG A 2 19.38 24.95 -4.18
N LYS A 3 20.23 25.16 -5.20
CA LYS A 3 20.50 24.18 -6.27
C LYS A 3 21.13 22.94 -5.64
N THR A 4 20.39 21.85 -5.51
CA THR A 4 20.95 20.56 -5.10
C THR A 4 21.85 20.02 -6.21
N THR A 5 23.02 19.50 -5.83
CA THR A 5 24.04 18.97 -6.75
C THR A 5 23.56 17.70 -7.42
N LYS A 6 23.98 17.49 -8.69
CA LYS A 6 23.56 16.34 -9.54
C LYS A 6 23.71 14.97 -8.85
N CYS A 7 24.70 14.78 -7.98
CA CYS A 7 24.92 13.54 -7.23
C CYS A 7 23.81 13.23 -6.22
N HIS A 8 23.23 14.25 -5.57
CA HIS A 8 22.13 14.06 -4.61
C HIS A 8 20.87 13.55 -5.30
N ASN A 9 20.59 14.06 -6.51
CA ASN A 9 19.46 13.61 -7.30
C ASN A 9 19.70 12.19 -7.84
N ALA A 10 20.92 11.88 -8.31
CA ALA A 10 21.25 10.53 -8.77
C ALA A 10 21.11 9.47 -7.66
N VAL A 11 21.55 9.78 -6.43
CA VAL A 11 21.35 8.87 -5.29
C VAL A 11 19.86 8.69 -4.97
N LYS A 12 19.06 9.75 -5.04
CA LYS A 12 17.61 9.64 -4.86
C LYS A 12 16.95 8.80 -5.96
N ASP A 13 17.33 8.97 -7.21
CA ASP A 13 16.77 8.22 -8.33
C ASP A 13 17.12 6.73 -8.24
N ILE A 14 18.28 6.39 -7.68
CA ILE A 14 18.70 5.00 -7.41
C ILE A 14 17.96 4.41 -6.22
N LEU A 15 17.85 5.15 -5.11
CA LEU A 15 17.23 4.67 -3.87
C LEU A 15 15.70 4.67 -3.91
N PHE A 16 15.12 5.59 -4.70
CA PHE A 16 13.68 5.83 -4.80
C PHE A 16 13.32 5.97 -6.29
N PRO A 17 13.39 4.90 -7.08
CA PRO A 17 13.01 4.95 -8.49
C PRO A 17 11.57 5.46 -8.59
N SER A 18 11.39 6.49 -9.42
CA SER A 18 10.18 7.32 -9.50
C SER A 18 8.94 6.55 -9.92
N ASP A 19 9.11 5.39 -10.56
CA ASP A 19 8.03 4.62 -11.13
C ASP A 19 8.31 3.12 -11.06
N ILE A 20 7.75 2.47 -10.05
CA ILE A 20 7.79 1.01 -9.89
C ILE A 20 6.45 0.43 -10.37
N THR A 21 5.88 0.97 -11.46
CA THR A 21 4.66 0.43 -12.06
C THR A 21 4.98 -0.71 -13.02
N THR A 22 5.21 -1.90 -12.46
CA THR A 22 5.27 -3.11 -13.29
C THR A 22 3.86 -3.54 -13.71
N SER A 23 3.75 -4.27 -14.81
CA SER A 23 2.46 -4.81 -15.29
C SER A 23 1.75 -5.64 -14.23
N SER A 24 2.50 -6.37 -13.39
CA SER A 24 1.97 -7.15 -12.27
C SER A 24 1.37 -6.26 -11.17
N ILE A 25 2.00 -5.14 -10.84
CA ILE A 25 1.48 -4.19 -9.83
C ILE A 25 0.18 -3.53 -10.33
N LEU A 26 0.16 -3.12 -11.60
CA LEU A 26 -1.04 -2.56 -12.21
C LEU A 26 -2.18 -3.59 -12.27
N TYR A 27 -1.88 -4.84 -12.62
CA TYR A 27 -2.86 -5.91 -12.62
C TYR A 27 -3.45 -6.13 -11.22
N GLY A 28 -2.62 -6.20 -10.18
CA GLY A 28 -3.07 -6.34 -8.80
C GLY A 28 -4.00 -5.19 -8.39
N THR A 29 -3.57 -3.95 -8.65
CA THR A 29 -4.34 -2.73 -8.33
C THR A 29 -5.71 -2.72 -9.03
N ASN A 30 -5.76 -3.06 -10.32
CA ASN A 30 -7.01 -3.06 -11.09
C ASN A 30 -7.98 -4.17 -10.67
N ASN A 31 -7.49 -5.25 -10.07
CA ASN A 31 -8.32 -6.38 -9.65
C ASN A 31 -8.72 -6.33 -8.16
N GLU A 32 -8.13 -5.43 -7.38
CA GLU A 32 -8.31 -5.40 -5.92
C GLU A 32 -9.78 -5.27 -5.51
N SER A 33 -10.53 -4.37 -6.14
CA SER A 33 -11.97 -4.19 -5.87
C SER A 33 -12.76 -5.46 -6.13
N ARG A 34 -12.48 -6.14 -7.25
CA ARG A 34 -13.19 -7.37 -7.63
C ARG A 34 -12.94 -8.49 -6.63
N VAL A 35 -11.69 -8.62 -6.16
CA VAL A 35 -11.31 -9.63 -5.17
C VAL A 35 -11.92 -9.31 -3.80
N LYS A 36 -12.01 -8.03 -3.41
CA LYS A 36 -12.69 -7.61 -2.17
C LYS A 36 -14.18 -7.98 -2.19
N ASP A 37 -14.85 -7.78 -3.31
CA ASP A 37 -16.27 -8.14 -3.47
C ASP A 37 -16.47 -9.65 -3.41
N GLU A 38 -15.63 -10.40 -4.11
CA GLU A 38 -15.67 -11.87 -4.10
C GLU A 38 -15.39 -12.44 -2.70
N TYR A 39 -14.39 -11.91 -2.01
CA TYR A 39 -14.06 -12.29 -0.64
C TYR A 39 -15.19 -11.94 0.35
N SER A 40 -15.81 -10.76 0.21
CA SER A 40 -16.95 -10.36 1.04
C SER A 40 -18.14 -11.32 0.88
N ARG A 41 -18.38 -11.79 -0.36
CA ARG A 41 -19.42 -12.80 -0.66
C ARG A 41 -19.09 -14.16 -0.05
N LEU A 42 -17.84 -14.61 -0.17
CA LEU A 42 -17.39 -15.91 0.36
C LEU A 42 -17.45 -15.96 1.89
N VAL A 43 -17.05 -14.88 2.56
CA VAL A 43 -17.02 -14.80 4.04
C VAL A 43 -18.38 -14.39 4.61
N GLY A 44 -19.30 -13.88 3.79
CA GLY A 44 -20.59 -13.38 4.24
C GLY A 44 -20.47 -12.15 5.15
N LYS A 45 -19.36 -11.41 5.06
CA LYS A 45 -19.07 -10.22 5.86
C LYS A 45 -18.51 -9.12 4.98
N PRO A 46 -18.86 -7.85 5.22
CA PRO A 46 -18.31 -6.75 4.45
C PRO A 46 -16.81 -6.59 4.75
N VAL A 47 -15.99 -6.51 3.70
CA VAL A 47 -14.61 -6.01 3.81
C VAL A 47 -14.66 -4.49 3.91
N THR A 48 -13.96 -3.94 4.89
CA THR A 48 -13.82 -2.47 5.03
C THR A 48 -12.44 -2.06 4.54
N ASP A 49 -12.38 -0.99 3.75
CA ASP A 49 -11.11 -0.37 3.36
C ASP A 49 -10.35 0.12 4.59
N CYS A 50 -9.03 0.03 4.53
CA CYS A 50 -8.16 0.42 5.63
C CYS A 50 -7.06 1.34 5.14
N GLY A 51 -6.57 2.17 6.05
CA GLY A 51 -5.40 3.00 5.82
C GLY A 51 -4.14 2.38 6.40
N LEU A 52 -3.17 3.26 6.62
CA LEU A 52 -1.94 2.97 7.31
C LEU A 52 -2.20 2.74 8.80
N PHE A 53 -1.65 1.67 9.35
CA PHE A 53 -1.63 1.41 10.79
C PHE A 53 -0.22 1.67 11.32
N VAL A 54 -0.12 2.57 12.29
CA VAL A 54 1.14 2.85 12.99
C VAL A 54 1.18 1.98 14.23
N TYR A 55 2.28 1.22 14.40
CA TYR A 55 2.48 0.46 15.63
C TYR A 55 2.86 1.42 16.76
N GLN A 56 2.02 1.51 17.79
CA GLN A 56 2.20 2.52 18.84
C GLN A 56 3.52 2.38 19.61
N GLU A 57 4.03 1.15 19.76
CA GLU A 57 5.29 0.89 20.47
C GLU A 57 6.53 1.11 19.59
N LEU A 58 6.37 1.07 18.26
CA LEU A 58 7.44 1.29 17.28
C LEU A 58 6.89 2.19 16.17
N PRO A 59 6.83 3.52 16.40
CA PRO A 59 6.11 4.44 15.52
C PRO A 59 6.75 4.61 14.13
N PHE A 60 7.98 4.12 13.95
CA PHE A 60 8.65 4.05 12.65
C PHE A 60 8.30 2.77 11.87
N LEU A 61 7.56 1.84 12.47
CA LEU A 61 7.06 0.64 11.84
C LEU A 61 5.61 0.87 11.43
N GLU A 62 5.40 0.96 10.13
CA GLU A 62 4.08 1.18 9.55
C GLU A 62 3.63 -0.07 8.79
N GLN A 63 2.35 -0.42 8.89
CA GLN A 63 1.73 -1.47 8.09
C GLN A 63 0.57 -0.89 7.27
N VAL A 64 0.68 -0.98 5.95
CA VAL A 64 -0.46 -0.73 5.05
C VAL A 64 -1.27 -2.02 4.96
N ARG A 65 -2.58 -1.93 5.24
CA ARG A 65 -3.52 -3.02 4.95
C ARG A 65 -4.54 -2.56 3.92
N MET A 66 -4.87 -3.45 3.00
CA MET A 66 -5.83 -3.17 1.93
C MET A 66 -7.29 -3.39 2.36
N GLY A 67 -7.54 -4.28 3.33
CA GLY A 67 -8.87 -4.62 3.82
C GLY A 67 -8.81 -5.40 5.13
N PHE A 68 -9.77 -5.19 6.03
CA PHE A 68 -9.95 -6.04 7.21
C PHE A 68 -11.41 -6.45 7.37
N VAL A 69 -11.63 -7.68 7.83
CA VAL A 69 -12.94 -8.16 8.24
C VAL A 69 -13.01 -8.15 9.75
N ARG A 70 -13.96 -7.39 10.30
CA ARG A 70 -14.15 -7.31 11.74
C ARG A 70 -14.85 -8.58 12.21
N ILE A 71 -14.11 -9.47 12.86
CA ILE A 71 -14.69 -10.61 13.58
C ILE A 71 -15.12 -10.08 14.95
N LYS A 72 -16.42 -9.86 15.15
CA LYS A 72 -16.96 -9.65 16.51
C LYS A 72 -16.73 -10.94 17.28
N SER A 73 -15.92 -10.85 18.34
CA SER A 73 -15.83 -11.86 19.40
C SER A 73 -17.04 -11.77 20.33
#